data_AF-A0A2G2LC26-F1
#
_entry.id   AF-A0A2G2LC26-F1
#
_cell.length_a   1.000
_cell.length_b   1.000
_cell.length_c   1.000
_cell.angle_alpha   90.00
_cell.angle_beta   90.00
_cell.angle_gamma   90.00
#
_symmetry.space_group_name_H-M   'P 1'
#
loop_
_entity.id
_entity.type
_entity.pdbx_description
1 polymer ?
#
loop_
_entity_poly.entity_id
_entity_poly.type
_entity_poly.pdbx_seq_one_letter_code
_entity_poly.pdbx_strand_id
1 'polypeptide(L)'
;MKHLALILFLLIIPTIGKACSCLNLSPTEQIENAATIYAARATKAELVRFSSLTVKTTFEVLETFKGDTKKTETIVSGGGCRMEYIVGRDYLVLTDKNDDLSTLFGTLNYTTFCIAS
;
A
#
# COMPACT_ATOMS: atom_id res chain seq x y z
N MET A 1 9.47 -47.65 -9.34
CA MET A 1 8.13 -47.07 -9.63
C MET A 1 7.46 -46.38 -8.44
N LYS A 2 7.67 -46.81 -7.17
CA LYS A 2 7.08 -46.16 -5.98
C LYS A 2 7.53 -44.70 -5.72
N HIS A 3 8.76 -44.33 -6.09
CA HIS A 3 9.26 -42.96 -5.89
C HIS A 3 8.72 -41.94 -6.91
N LEU A 4 8.21 -42.40 -8.07
CA LEU A 4 7.64 -41.50 -9.08
C LEU A 4 6.30 -40.92 -8.62
N ALA A 5 5.50 -41.71 -7.89
CA ALA A 5 4.21 -41.29 -7.35
C ALA A 5 4.35 -40.21 -6.25
N LEU A 6 5.44 -40.25 -5.47
CA LEU A 6 5.68 -39.28 -4.39
C LEU A 6 6.08 -37.89 -4.94
N ILE A 7 6.82 -37.85 -6.04
CA ILE A 7 7.22 -36.61 -6.72
C ILE A 7 6.01 -35.96 -7.42
N LEU A 8 5.11 -36.77 -7.98
CA LEU A 8 3.89 -36.27 -8.62
C LEU A 8 2.92 -35.64 -7.61
N PHE A 9 2.92 -36.09 -6.34
CA PHE A 9 2.06 -35.57 -5.29
C PHE A 9 2.50 -34.19 -4.76
N LEU A 10 3.79 -33.85 -4.87
CA LEU A 10 4.32 -32.54 -4.44
C LEU A 10 4.06 -31.41 -5.44
N LEU A 11 3.69 -31.72 -6.68
CA LEU A 11 3.41 -30.74 -7.74
C LEU A 11 1.99 -30.16 -7.70
N ILE A 12 1.11 -30.69 -6.85
CA ILE A 12 -0.31 -30.34 -6.81
C ILE A 12 -0.68 -29.50 -5.59
N ILE A 13 0.28 -29.05 -4.78
CA ILE A 13 -0.04 -28.18 -3.64
C ILE A 13 -0.24 -26.76 -4.18
N PRO A 14 -1.48 -26.24 -4.26
CA PRO A 14 -1.69 -24.87 -4.68
C PRO A 14 -1.08 -23.96 -3.62
N THR A 15 0.02 -23.29 -3.96
CA THR A 15 0.51 -22.19 -3.14
C THR A 15 -0.51 -21.07 -3.28
N ILE A 16 -1.20 -20.74 -2.19
CA ILE A 16 -2.07 -19.57 -2.12
C ILE A 16 -1.16 -18.33 -2.21
N GLY A 17 -0.84 -17.95 -3.45
CA GLY A 17 -0.18 -16.69 -3.74
C GLY A 17 -1.19 -15.58 -3.58
N LYS A 18 -1.01 -14.71 -2.59
CA LYS A 18 -1.74 -13.45 -2.52
C LYS A 18 -1.19 -12.55 -3.63
N ALA A 19 -1.88 -12.52 -4.76
CA ALA A 19 -1.56 -11.61 -5.85
C ALA A 19 -2.17 -10.25 -5.54
N CYS A 20 -1.37 -9.20 -5.66
CA CYS A 20 -1.85 -7.83 -5.62
C CYS A 20 -2.56 -7.52 -6.93
N SER A 21 -3.84 -7.18 -6.87
CA SER A 21 -4.52 -6.61 -8.02
C SER A 21 -4.49 -5.10 -7.87
N CYS A 22 -3.72 -4.44 -8.72
CA CYS A 22 -3.72 -3.00 -8.73
C CYS A 22 -4.60 -2.47 -9.87
N LEU A 23 -5.53 -1.58 -9.54
CA LEU A 23 -6.34 -0.87 -10.52
C LEU A 23 -5.51 0.28 -11.08
N ASN A 24 -5.50 0.39 -12.41
CA ASN A 24 -4.87 1.48 -13.11
C ASN A 24 -5.92 2.56 -13.38
N LEU A 25 -6.12 3.45 -12.42
CA LEU A 25 -7.06 4.56 -12.51
C LEU A 25 -6.36 5.79 -13.10
N SER A 26 -7.06 6.58 -13.92
CA SER A 26 -6.55 7.89 -14.34
C SER A 26 -6.40 8.84 -13.14
N PRO A 27 -5.55 9.88 -13.22
CA PRO A 27 -5.42 10.86 -12.14
C PRO A 27 -6.74 11.52 -11.75
N THR A 28 -7.60 11.82 -12.72
CA THR A 28 -8.93 12.40 -12.49
C THR A 28 -9.80 11.44 -11.68
N GLU A 29 -9.88 10.17 -12.07
CA GLU A 29 -10.68 9.16 -11.35
C GLU A 29 -10.17 8.96 -9.92
N GLN A 30 -8.86 9.04 -9.70
CA GLN A 30 -8.29 8.92 -8.34
C GLN A 30 -8.68 10.10 -7.45
N ILE A 31 -8.63 11.32 -7.98
CA ILE A 31 -9.03 12.53 -7.24
C ILE A 31 -10.53 12.52 -6.94
N GLU A 32 -11.34 12.09 -7.90
CA GLU A 32 -12.79 11.97 -7.74
C GLU A 32 -13.15 10.94 -6.67
N ASN A 33 -12.54 9.74 -6.73
CA ASN A 33 -12.83 8.64 -5.82
C ASN A 33 -12.21 8.80 -4.42
N ALA A 34 -11.18 9.65 -4.27
CA ALA A 34 -10.57 9.90 -2.97
C ALA A 34 -11.55 10.55 -1.99
N ALA A 35 -11.68 9.97 -0.79
CA ALA A 35 -12.36 10.58 0.34
C ALA A 35 -11.50 11.70 0.96
N THR A 36 -10.19 11.47 1.10
CA THR A 36 -9.25 12.49 1.57
C THR A 36 -8.07 12.65 0.61
N ILE A 37 -7.55 13.88 0.52
CA ILE A 37 -6.35 14.22 -0.27
C ILE A 37 -5.52 15.18 0.57
N TYR A 38 -4.26 14.84 0.83
CA TYR A 38 -3.38 15.67 1.64
C TYR A 38 -1.90 15.49 1.28
N ALA A 39 -1.12 16.56 1.43
CA ALA A 39 0.33 16.50 1.43
C ALA A 39 0.84 16.17 2.83
N ALA A 40 1.77 15.22 2.95
CA ALA A 40 2.34 14.86 4.22
C ALA A 40 3.80 14.43 4.13
N ARG A 41 4.55 14.66 5.21
CA ARG A 41 5.94 14.22 5.37
C ARG A 41 5.99 12.95 6.20
N ALA A 42 6.66 11.91 5.71
CA ALA A 42 6.94 10.73 6.54
C ALA A 42 7.94 11.10 7.64
N THR A 43 7.56 10.93 8.91
CA THR A 43 8.38 11.32 10.06
C THR A 43 8.92 10.14 10.85
N LYS A 44 8.27 8.97 10.77
CA LYS A 44 8.70 7.75 11.46
C LYS A 44 8.29 6.52 10.66
N ALA A 45 9.14 5.50 10.63
CA ALA A 45 8.80 4.18 10.13
C ALA A 45 9.24 3.13 11.15
N GLU A 46 8.36 2.19 11.50
CA GLU A 46 8.65 1.14 12.49
C GLU A 46 8.09 -0.22 12.04
N LEU A 47 8.90 -1.27 12.20
CA LEU A 47 8.48 -2.63 11.94
C LEU A 47 7.56 -3.10 13.07
N VAL A 48 6.30 -3.36 12.75
CA VAL A 48 5.29 -3.79 13.74
C VAL A 48 5.02 -5.29 13.72
N ARG A 49 5.35 -5.98 12.62
CA ARG A 49 5.28 -7.46 12.55
C ARG A 49 6.36 -8.01 11.63
N PHE A 50 7.31 -8.75 12.22
CA PHE A 50 8.44 -9.32 11.49
C PHE A 50 8.03 -10.41 10.48
N SER A 51 7.11 -11.30 10.86
CA SER A 51 6.72 -12.45 10.02
C SER A 51 6.07 -12.06 8.67
N SER A 52 5.43 -10.91 8.61
CA SER A 52 4.79 -10.36 7.40
C SER A 52 5.47 -9.09 6.89
N LEU A 53 6.63 -8.74 7.46
CA LEU A 53 7.37 -7.50 7.20
C LEU A 53 6.46 -6.25 7.21
N THR A 54 5.53 -6.20 8.16
CA THR A 54 4.56 -5.11 8.28
C THR A 54 5.22 -3.91 8.93
N VAL A 55 5.21 -2.79 8.22
CA VAL A 55 5.77 -1.50 8.63
C VAL A 55 4.64 -0.50 8.84
N LYS A 56 4.66 0.15 10.01
CA LYS A 56 3.83 1.30 10.32
C LYS A 56 4.62 2.56 10.04
N THR A 57 4.10 3.44 9.20
CA THR A 57 4.70 4.73 8.87
C THR A 57 3.80 5.85 9.40
N THR A 58 4.38 6.78 10.14
CA THR A 58 3.71 7.98 10.64
C THR A 58 4.06 9.17 9.76
N PHE A 59 3.06 9.99 9.49
CA PHE A 59 3.12 11.15 8.64
C PHE A 59 2.69 12.39 9.39
N GLU A 60 3.42 13.49 9.22
CA GLU A 60 2.96 14.83 9.58
C GLU A 60 2.24 15.43 8.38
N VAL A 61 0.97 15.79 8.56
CA VAL A 61 0.17 16.43 7.50
C VAL A 61 0.64 17.88 7.36
N LEU A 62 1.07 18.23 6.14
CA LEU A 62 1.53 19.55 5.77
C LEU A 62 0.37 20.43 5.27
N GLU A 63 -0.50 19.85 4.44
CA GLU A 63 -1.63 20.54 3.84
C GLU A 63 -2.73 19.55 3.46
N THR A 64 -3.99 19.94 3.62
CA THR A 64 -5.15 19.14 3.26
C THR A 64 -5.88 19.78 2.08
N PHE A 65 -6.05 19.03 1.00
CA PHE A 65 -6.72 19.48 -0.21
C PHE A 65 -8.19 19.02 -0.30
N LYS A 66 -8.52 17.88 0.32
CA LYS A 66 -9.87 17.32 0.35
C LYS A 66 -10.08 16.46 1.60
N GLY A 67 -11.29 16.51 2.15
CA GLY A 67 -11.68 15.72 3.32
C GLY A 67 -11.08 16.22 4.62
N ASP A 68 -11.33 15.50 5.70
CA ASP A 68 -10.80 15.81 7.02
C ASP A 68 -9.55 14.97 7.31
N THR A 69 -8.55 15.60 7.92
CA THR A 69 -7.31 14.92 8.33
C THR A 69 -6.89 15.39 9.70
N LYS A 70 -6.11 14.57 10.41
CA LYS A 70 -5.46 14.95 11.65
C LYS A 70 -4.10 15.57 11.32
N LYS A 71 -3.51 16.27 12.30
CA LYS A 71 -2.12 16.74 12.21
C LYS A 71 -1.13 15.61 11.91
N THR A 72 -1.46 14.40 12.34
CA THR A 72 -0.63 13.22 12.17
C THR A 72 -1.49 12.06 11.70
N GLU A 73 -1.06 11.41 10.62
CA GLU A 73 -1.70 10.23 10.05
C GLU A 73 -0.74 9.04 10.12
N THR A 74 -1.29 7.82 10.06
CA THR A 74 -0.47 6.61 10.10
C THR A 74 -0.97 5.59 9.09
N ILE A 75 -0.03 5.07 8.29
CA ILE A 75 -0.26 4.02 7.31
C ILE A 75 0.42 2.73 7.79
N VAL A 76 -0.30 1.61 7.78
CA VAL A 76 0.26 0.28 8.03
C VAL A 76 0.33 -0.46 6.71
N SER A 77 1.55 -0.78 6.27
CA SER A 77 1.81 -1.49 5.02
C SER A 77 2.48 -2.82 5.31
N GLY A 78 2.13 -3.89 4.60
CA GLY A 78 2.76 -5.20 4.76
C GLY A 78 2.28 -6.20 3.70
N GLY A 79 2.95 -7.35 3.62
CA GLY A 79 2.64 -8.36 2.60
C GLY A 79 3.13 -7.98 1.19
N GLY A 80 2.59 -8.65 0.17
CA GLY A 80 3.08 -8.57 -1.22
C GLY A 80 2.85 -7.23 -1.93
N CYS A 81 1.93 -6.39 -1.45
CA CYS A 81 1.53 -5.12 -2.10
C CYS A 81 2.07 -3.90 -1.35
N ARG A 82 3.18 -4.08 -0.63
CA ARG A 82 3.70 -3.06 0.28
C ARG A 82 4.09 -1.80 -0.49
N MET A 83 3.56 -0.67 -0.03
CA MET A 83 4.08 0.65 -0.38
C MET A 83 5.20 1.02 0.59
N GLU A 84 6.34 1.43 0.05
CA GLU A 84 7.49 1.84 0.85
C GLU A 84 7.51 3.36 1.02
N TYR A 85 7.67 3.80 2.26
CA TYR A 85 7.76 5.20 2.62
C TYR A 85 9.11 5.49 3.24
N ILE A 86 9.76 6.56 2.77
CA ILE A 86 11.09 6.98 3.19
C ILE A 86 10.90 8.16 4.14
N VAL A 87 11.37 8.01 5.37
CA VAL A 87 11.35 9.09 6.37
C VAL A 87 12.09 10.31 5.83
N GLY A 88 11.49 11.48 6.02
CA GLY A 88 11.96 12.78 5.53
C GLY A 88 11.47 13.15 4.13
N ARG A 89 10.74 12.27 3.43
CA ARG A 89 10.12 12.59 2.14
C ARG A 89 8.68 13.09 2.28
N ASP A 90 8.31 13.93 1.33
CA ASP A 90 6.96 14.47 1.17
C ASP A 90 6.18 13.61 0.16
N TYR A 91 4.90 13.41 0.46
CA TYR A 91 3.99 12.56 -0.29
C TYR A 91 2.66 13.27 -0.50
N LEU A 92 2.05 13.05 -1.66
CA LEU A 92 0.63 13.32 -1.87
C LEU A 92 -0.14 12.03 -1.61
N VAL A 93 -0.95 12.04 -0.55
CA VAL A 93 -1.71 10.89 -0.08
C VAL A 93 -3.18 11.07 -0.46
N LEU A 94 -3.75 10.05 -1.11
CA LEU A 94 -5.17 9.97 -1.42
C LEU A 94 -5.71 8.73 -0.72
N THR A 95 -6.76 8.87 0.08
CA THR A 95 -7.42 7.72 0.72
C THR A 95 -8.84 7.61 0.22
N ASP A 96 -9.35 6.39 0.06
CA ASP A 96 -10.77 6.18 -0.21
C ASP A 96 -11.59 6.14 1.09
N LYS A 97 -12.89 5.82 0.98
CA LYS A 97 -13.82 5.77 2.13
C LYS A 97 -13.60 4.59 3.06
N ASN A 98 -12.86 3.57 2.63
CA ASN A 98 -12.48 2.41 3.44
C ASN A 98 -11.12 2.61 4.10
N ASP A 99 -10.55 3.81 4.00
CA ASP A 99 -9.16 4.11 4.32
C ASP A 99 -8.15 3.26 3.52
N ASP A 100 -8.57 2.71 2.38
CA ASP A 100 -7.65 2.08 1.45
C ASP A 100 -6.83 3.18 0.75
N LEU A 101 -5.53 2.95 0.69
CA LEU A 101 -4.55 3.98 0.36
C LEU A 101 -4.18 3.97 -1.12
N SER A 102 -4.37 5.11 -1.76
CA SER A 102 -3.84 5.45 -3.08
C SER A 102 -2.74 6.48 -2.89
N THR A 103 -1.47 6.08 -2.97
CA THR A 103 -0.39 7.07 -2.82
C THR A 103 0.14 7.49 -4.19
N LEU A 104 0.14 8.80 -4.45
CA LEU A 104 0.73 9.41 -5.64
C LEU A 104 2.17 9.80 -5.31
N PHE A 105 3.15 9.10 -5.91
CA PHE A 105 4.57 9.35 -5.64
C PHE A 105 5.03 10.71 -6.19
N GLY A 106 5.65 11.52 -5.33
CA GLY A 106 6.50 12.62 -5.73
C GLY A 106 7.73 12.10 -6.48
N THR A 107 7.96 12.66 -7.67
CA THR A 107 8.92 12.29 -8.74
C THR A 107 8.54 11.08 -9.62
N LEU A 108 7.68 11.36 -10.61
CA LEU A 108 7.53 10.76 -11.94
C LEU A 108 7.53 9.21 -12.06
N ASN A 109 6.33 8.62 -12.17
CA ASN A 109 5.91 7.67 -13.24
C ASN A 109 4.99 6.49 -12.86
N TYR A 110 4.62 6.30 -11.60
CA TYR A 110 3.70 5.19 -11.27
C TYR A 110 2.62 5.63 -10.30
N THR A 111 1.41 5.71 -10.84
CA THR A 111 0.18 5.79 -10.07
C THR A 111 -0.44 4.41 -10.04
N THR A 112 -0.52 3.78 -8.87
CA THR A 112 -0.95 2.39 -8.78
C THR A 112 -1.81 2.22 -7.53
N PHE A 113 -3.10 1.93 -7.75
CA PHE A 113 -4.08 1.68 -6.69
C PHE A 113 -4.05 0.19 -6.36
N CYS A 114 -3.39 -0.26 -5.31
CA CYS A 114 -3.28 -1.69 -5.00
C CYS A 114 -4.24 -2.12 -3.89
N ILE A 115 -5.16 -3.03 -4.21
CA ILE A 115 -5.98 -3.73 -3.21
C ILE A 115 -5.36 -5.10 -2.95
N ALA A 116 -5.24 -5.48 -1.68
CA ALA A 116 -4.91 -6.85 -1.32
C ALA A 116 -6.16 -7.74 -1.49
N SER A 117 -6.12 -8.69 -2.43
CA SER A 117 -7.13 -9.75 -2.57
C SER A 117 -6.79 -10.97 -1.71
#